data_AF-A0A7V9LYV7-F1
#
_entry.id   AF-A0A7V9LYV7-F1
#
_cell.length_a   1.000
_cell.length_b   1.000
_cell.length_c   1.000
_cell.angle_alpha   90.00
_cell.angle_beta   90.00
_cell.angle_gamma   90.00
#
_symmetry.space_group_name_H-M   'P 1'
#
loop_
_entity.id
_entity.type
_entity.pdbx_description
1 polymer ?
#
loop_
_entity_poly.entity_id
_entity_poly.type
_entity_poly.pdbx_seq_one_letter_code
_entity_poly.pdbx_strand_id
1 'polypeptide(L)'
;MSEHSARFGAQRPVGLSGFYERVLDRTRQLWTLPFVPGRRLAAGKPVYVLTSGATFSGGEALAYDLQQLGRATVVGERTRGGAHPRRGFRVHAHLEATIPVARAVSPISGSN
;
A
#
# COMPACT_ATOMS: atom_id res chain seq x y z
N MET A 1 3.52 6.75 0.53
CA MET A 1 2.16 6.21 0.81
C MET A 1 1.35 7.13 1.72
N SER A 2 1.63 7.24 3.02
CA SER A 2 0.80 8.00 3.99
C SER A 2 0.40 9.43 3.59
N GLU A 3 1.33 10.22 3.03
CA GLU A 3 1.00 11.59 2.58
C GLU A 3 0.07 11.59 1.35
N HIS A 4 0.33 10.71 0.39
CA HIS A 4 -0.43 10.67 -0.86
C HIS A 4 -1.88 10.21 -0.59
N SER A 5 -2.07 9.19 0.26
CA SER A 5 -3.39 8.72 0.66
C SER A 5 -4.17 9.77 1.49
N ALA A 6 -3.48 10.59 2.29
CA ALA A 6 -4.11 11.64 3.08
C ALA A 6 -4.84 12.69 2.19
N ARG A 7 -4.36 12.96 0.98
CA ARG A 7 -4.99 13.92 0.06
C ARG A 7 -6.40 13.50 -0.40
N PHE A 8 -6.74 12.22 -0.25
CA PHE A 8 -8.05 11.66 -0.64
C PHE A 8 -8.98 11.45 0.56
N GLY A 9 -8.45 11.27 1.76
CA GLY A 9 -9.20 10.82 2.93
C GLY A 9 -9.74 11.93 3.84
N ALA A 10 -10.36 11.48 4.95
CA ALA A 10 -10.87 12.34 6.02
C ALA A 10 -9.77 13.20 6.67
N GLN A 11 -10.19 14.22 7.42
CA GLN A 11 -9.26 15.08 8.19
C GLN A 11 -8.59 14.35 9.36
N ARG A 12 -9.20 13.28 9.87
CA ARG A 12 -8.60 12.42 10.90
C ARG A 12 -7.70 11.35 10.25
N PRO A 13 -6.63 10.93 10.92
CA PRO A 13 -5.83 9.78 10.48
C PRO A 13 -6.70 8.54 10.26
N VAL A 14 -6.46 7.85 9.15
CA VAL A 14 -7.16 6.62 8.75
C VAL A 14 -6.11 5.51 8.58
N GLY A 15 -6.44 4.31 9.04
CA GLY A 15 -5.57 3.15 8.92
C GLY A 15 -5.39 2.74 7.46
N LEU A 16 -4.14 2.54 7.07
CA LEU A 16 -3.73 2.02 5.77
C LEU A 16 -3.21 0.58 5.94
N SER A 17 -2.95 -0.10 4.83
CA SER A 17 -2.26 -1.39 4.87
C SER A 17 -0.91 -1.25 5.56
N GLY A 18 -0.70 -2.09 6.58
CA GLY A 18 0.55 -2.20 7.32
C GLY A 18 1.46 -3.29 6.76
N PHE A 19 2.51 -3.62 7.50
CA PHE A 19 3.41 -4.73 7.17
C PHE A 19 3.59 -5.66 8.37
N TYR A 20 3.33 -6.94 8.19
CA TYR A 20 3.82 -7.96 9.11
C TYR A 20 5.27 -8.28 8.78
N GLU A 21 6.18 -7.97 9.70
CA GLU A 21 7.63 -8.16 9.60
C GLU A 21 8.02 -9.48 10.27
N ARG A 22 8.39 -10.50 9.48
CA ARG A 22 8.55 -11.87 9.98
C ARG A 22 9.66 -12.03 11.02
N VAL A 23 10.76 -11.30 10.85
CA VAL A 23 11.95 -11.40 11.73
C VAL A 23 11.69 -10.82 13.11
N LEU A 24 10.90 -9.73 13.18
CA LEU A 24 10.57 -9.04 14.42
C LEU A 24 9.25 -9.53 15.03
N ASP A 25 8.58 -10.46 14.35
CA ASP A 25 7.26 -10.99 14.67
C ASP A 25 6.24 -9.91 15.08
N ARG A 26 6.16 -8.85 14.26
CA ARG A 26 5.30 -7.70 14.56
C ARG A 26 4.61 -7.17 13.32
N THR A 27 3.44 -6.58 13.53
CA THR A 27 2.72 -5.83 12.51
C THR A 27 2.97 -4.34 12.70
N ARG A 28 3.68 -3.74 11.75
CA ARG A 28 3.83 -2.29 11.63
C ARG A 28 2.59 -1.71 10.96
N GLN A 29 1.86 -0.89 11.69
CA GLN A 29 0.70 -0.17 11.13
C GLN A 29 1.13 1.08 10.38
N LEU A 30 0.37 1.44 9.34
CA LEU A 30 0.52 2.69 8.62
C LEU A 30 -0.78 3.48 8.71
N TRP A 31 -0.64 4.81 8.76
CA TRP A 31 -1.75 5.74 8.92
C TRP A 31 -1.57 6.91 7.95
N THR A 32 -2.67 7.54 7.54
CA THR A 32 -2.61 8.82 6.83
C THR A 32 -2.12 9.93 7.76
N LEU A 33 -1.47 10.95 7.19
CA LEU A 33 -1.04 12.11 7.98
C LEU A 33 -2.25 12.96 8.43
N PRO A 34 -2.24 13.48 9.66
CA PRO A 34 -3.29 14.37 10.15
C PRO A 34 -3.32 15.70 9.36
N PHE A 35 -2.18 16.11 8.83
CA PHE A 35 -2.03 17.32 8.01
C PHE A 35 -1.25 17.02 6.73
N VAL A 36 -1.68 17.66 5.62
CA VAL A 36 -0.93 17.73 4.37
C VAL A 36 -1.01 19.17 3.84
N PRO A 37 0.09 19.72 3.30
CA PRO A 37 0.03 21.04 2.66
C PRO A 37 -0.95 21.06 1.48
N GLY A 38 -1.75 22.12 1.39
CA GLY A 38 -2.75 22.33 0.35
C GLY A 38 -4.13 21.74 0.67
N ARG A 39 -5.03 21.78 -0.31
CA ARG A 39 -6.41 21.29 -0.15
C ARG A 39 -6.47 19.77 -0.29
N ARG A 40 -7.24 19.12 0.56
CA ARG A 40 -7.68 17.73 0.36
C ARG A 40 -8.78 17.69 -0.70
N LEU A 41 -8.89 16.57 -1.41
CA LEU A 41 -10.01 16.37 -2.32
C LEU A 41 -11.31 16.32 -1.51
N ALA A 42 -12.35 16.98 -2.00
CA ALA A 42 -13.65 16.98 -1.34
C ALA A 42 -14.16 15.54 -1.14
N ALA A 43 -14.67 15.23 0.06
CA ALA A 43 -15.08 13.88 0.43
C ALA A 43 -16.16 13.28 -0.48
N GLY A 44 -17.06 14.12 -1.00
CA GLY A 44 -18.11 13.70 -1.94
C GLY A 44 -17.69 13.64 -3.41
N LYS A 45 -16.44 13.98 -3.76
CA LYS A 45 -15.99 13.93 -5.15
C LYS A 45 -15.58 12.49 -5.52
N PRO A 46 -16.16 11.88 -6.57
CA PRO A 46 -15.76 10.55 -7.02
C PRO A 46 -14.27 10.48 -7.35
N VAL A 47 -13.66 9.33 -7.07
CA VAL A 47 -12.26 9.05 -7.43
C VAL A 47 -12.15 7.70 -8.10
N TYR A 48 -11.43 7.73 -9.21
CA TYR A 48 -11.09 6.57 -10.00
C TYR A 48 -9.58 6.45 -10.05
N VAL A 49 -9.06 5.24 -9.84
CA VAL A 49 -7.63 4.93 -9.98
C VAL A 49 -7.49 3.99 -11.17
N LEU A 50 -6.74 4.43 -12.17
CA LEU A 50 -6.46 3.62 -13.35
C LEU A 50 -5.25 2.74 -13.10
N THR A 51 -5.37 1.44 -13.37
CA THR A 51 -4.28 0.48 -13.25
C THR A 51 -4.04 -0.28 -14.56
N SER A 52 -2.80 -0.70 -14.76
CA SER A 52 -2.41 -1.61 -15.85
C SER A 52 -1.46 -2.68 -15.33
N GLY A 53 -1.10 -3.64 -16.18
CA GLY A 53 -0.04 -4.60 -15.91
C GLY A 53 1.33 -3.96 -15.63
N ALA A 54 1.51 -2.67 -15.88
CA ALA A 54 2.71 -1.91 -15.52
C ALA A 54 2.66 -1.29 -14.12
N THR A 55 1.47 -1.19 -13.49
CA THR A 55 1.33 -0.66 -12.12
C THR A 55 2.05 -1.58 -11.14
N PHE A 56 2.95 -1.02 -10.34
CA PHE A 56 3.86 -1.78 -9.48
C PHE A 56 4.17 -1.02 -8.17
N SER A 57 4.47 -1.76 -7.11
CA SER A 57 4.96 -1.26 -5.82
C SER A 57 4.02 -0.22 -5.20
N GLY A 58 4.49 1.01 -4.93
CA GLY A 58 3.68 2.06 -4.29
C GLY A 58 2.39 2.40 -5.03
N GLY A 59 2.35 2.22 -6.36
CA GLY A 59 1.11 2.39 -7.14
C GLY A 59 0.05 1.35 -6.79
N GLU A 60 0.45 0.11 -6.56
CA GLU A 60 -0.44 -0.98 -6.13
C GLU A 60 -0.94 -0.73 -4.72
N ALA A 61 -0.05 -0.35 -3.80
CA ALA A 61 -0.41 -0.04 -2.42
C ALA A 61 -1.43 1.12 -2.36
N LEU A 62 -1.25 2.17 -3.17
CA LEU A 62 -2.19 3.29 -3.22
C LEU A 62 -3.56 2.89 -3.77
N ALA A 63 -3.59 2.15 -4.89
CA ALA A 63 -4.83 1.67 -5.47
C ALA A 63 -5.59 0.77 -4.49
N TYR A 64 -4.87 -0.17 -3.86
CA TYR A 64 -5.43 -1.11 -2.91
C TYR A 64 -5.98 -0.41 -1.65
N ASP A 65 -5.20 0.47 -1.01
CA ASP A 65 -5.66 1.19 0.19
C ASP A 65 -6.91 2.02 -0.10
N LEU A 66 -6.95 2.76 -1.21
CA LEU A 66 -8.11 3.56 -1.56
C LEU A 66 -9.34 2.70 -1.91
N GLN A 67 -9.12 1.52 -2.49
CA GLN A 67 -10.19 0.55 -2.75
C GLN A 67 -10.74 -0.04 -1.46
N GLN A 68 -9.86 -0.51 -0.56
CA GLN A 68 -10.24 -1.11 0.72
C GLN A 68 -10.99 -0.11 1.60
N LEU A 69 -10.61 1.16 1.57
CA LEU A 69 -11.30 2.24 2.26
C LEU A 69 -12.64 2.65 1.62
N GLY A 70 -13.05 2.02 0.52
CA GLY A 70 -14.23 2.40 -0.25
C GLY A 70 -14.15 3.80 -0.86
N ARG A 71 -12.94 4.36 -0.95
CA ARG A 71 -12.70 5.76 -1.32
C ARG A 71 -12.43 5.94 -2.80
N ALA A 72 -12.05 4.89 -3.52
CA ALA A 72 -11.88 4.93 -4.96
C ALA A 72 -12.40 3.66 -5.63
N THR A 73 -12.87 3.80 -6.86
CA THR A 73 -13.09 2.68 -7.78
C THR A 73 -11.82 2.47 -8.59
N VAL A 74 -11.27 1.25 -8.54
CA VAL A 74 -10.10 0.86 -9.36
C VAL A 74 -10.60 0.34 -10.71
N VAL A 75 -10.03 0.85 -11.80
CA VAL A 75 -10.45 0.52 -13.17
C VAL A 75 -9.21 0.16 -14.00
N GLY A 76 -9.28 -0.94 -14.73
CA GLY A 76 -8.22 -1.37 -15.64
C GLY A 76 -7.76 -2.80 -15.36
N GLU A 77 -6.48 -3.07 -15.56
CA GLU A 77 -5.93 -4.43 -15.51
C GLU A 77 -5.45 -4.80 -14.10
N ARG A 78 -5.26 -6.11 -13.90
CA ARG A 78 -4.54 -6.63 -12.74
C ARG A 78 -3.10 -6.11 -12.76
N THR A 79 -2.64 -5.62 -11.62
CA THR A 79 -1.30 -5.06 -11.43
C THR A 79 -0.22 -6.14 -11.43
N ARG A 80 1.04 -5.72 -11.43
CA ARG A 80 2.20 -6.61 -11.61
C ARG A 80 2.52 -7.52 -10.42
N GLY A 81 2.05 -7.21 -9.21
CA GLY A 81 2.28 -8.01 -8.00
C GLY A 81 3.61 -7.71 -7.28
N GLY A 82 4.00 -6.44 -7.22
CA GLY A 82 5.30 -5.98 -6.73
C GLY A 82 5.38 -5.49 -5.30
N ALA A 83 4.25 -5.18 -4.69
CA ALA A 83 4.17 -4.50 -3.39
C ALA A 83 4.47 -5.41 -2.18
N HIS A 84 5.49 -6.26 -2.27
CA HIS A 84 5.93 -7.17 -1.21
C HIS A 84 7.42 -6.96 -0.87
N PRO A 85 7.76 -6.58 0.37
CA PRO A 85 9.15 -6.44 0.79
C PRO A 85 9.91 -7.78 0.76
N ARG A 86 10.99 -7.81 -0.02
CA ARG A 86 11.87 -8.96 -0.20
C ARG A 86 13.32 -8.54 0.00
N ARG A 87 14.17 -9.45 0.49
CA ARG A 87 15.60 -9.21 0.68
C ARG A 87 16.42 -10.32 0.04
N GLY A 88 17.51 -9.94 -0.62
CA GLY A 88 18.52 -10.86 -1.11
C GLY A 88 19.43 -11.35 0.01
N PHE A 89 19.69 -12.64 0.05
CA PHE A 89 20.64 -13.28 0.96
C PHE A 89 21.66 -14.04 0.13
N ARG A 90 22.91 -13.57 0.14
CA ARG A 90 24.00 -14.31 -0.50
C ARG A 90 24.23 -15.60 0.28
N VAL A 91 24.04 -16.74 -0.39
CA VAL A 91 24.22 -18.08 0.19
C VAL A 91 25.46 -18.79 -0.38
N HIS A 92 26.05 -18.25 -1.45
CA HIS A 92 27.30 -18.70 -2.03
C HIS A 92 27.96 -17.55 -2.82
N ALA A 93 29.21 -17.74 -3.29
CA ALA A 93 29.89 -16.76 -4.13
C ALA A 93 29.09 -16.35 -5.37
N HIS A 94 28.30 -17.28 -5.94
CA HIS A 94 27.53 -17.11 -7.18
C HIS A 94 26.02 -17.38 -7.01
N LEU A 95 25.50 -17.42 -5.79
CA LEU A 95 24.08 -17.70 -5.52
C LEU A 95 23.50 -16.73 -4.49
N GLU A 96 22.32 -16.21 -4.80
CA GLU A 96 21.49 -15.41 -3.89
C GLU A 96 20.10 -16.03 -3.76
N ALA A 97 19.61 -16.16 -2.53
CA ALA A 97 18.23 -16.46 -2.24
C ALA A 97 17.48 -15.14 -1.99
N THR A 98 16.46 -14.82 -2.80
CA THR A 98 15.57 -13.71 -2.47
C THR A 98 14.36 -14.19 -1.69
N ILE A 99 14.23 -13.72 -0.45
CA ILE A 99 13.23 -14.20 0.50
C ILE A 99 12.25 -13.05 0.82
N PRO A 100 10.93 -13.28 0.79
CA PRO A 100 9.95 -12.35 1.36
C PRO A 100 10.19 -12.20 2.86
N VAL A 101 10.45 -10.97 3.31
CA VAL A 101 10.77 -10.69 4.74
C VAL A 101 9.62 -10.00 5.47
N ALA A 102 8.68 -9.43 4.71
CA ALA A 102 7.45 -8.89 5.22
C ALA A 102 6.31 -9.09 4.22
N ARG A 103 5.07 -9.03 4.70
CA ARG A 103 3.87 -9.01 3.85
C ARG A 103 3.00 -7.81 4.20
N ALA A 104 2.38 -7.19 3.20
CA ALA A 104 1.36 -6.19 3.45
C ALA A 104 0.12 -6.84 4.07
N VAL A 105 -0.51 -6.13 5.00
CA VAL A 105 -1.73 -6.58 5.70
C VAL A 105 -2.69 -5.40 5.82
N SER A 106 -3.81 -5.46 5.12
CA SER A 106 -4.92 -4.52 5.28
C SER A 106 -5.62 -4.75 6.63
N PRO A 107 -5.91 -3.69 7.40
CA PRO A 107 -6.71 -3.81 8.61
C PRO A 107 -8.19 -4.13 8.31
N ILE A 108 -8.63 -4.03 7.04
CA ILE A 108 -10.01 -4.27 6.61
C ILE A 108 -10.21 -5.71 6.16
N SER A 109 -9.35 -6.20 5.27
CA SER A 109 -9.46 -7.55 4.69
C SER A 109 -8.58 -8.60 5.36
N GLY A 110 -7.55 -8.18 6.11
CA GLY A 110 -6.50 -9.07 6.61
C GLY A 110 -5.55 -9.59 5.52
N SER A 111 -5.69 -9.11 4.27
CA SER A 111 -4.92 -9.54 3.09
C SER A 111 -4.10 -8.39 2.49
N ASN A 112 -3.36 -8.70 1.43
CA ASN A 112 -2.91 -7.75 0.39
C ASN A 112 -3.79 -7.87 -0.86
#